data_AF-A0A3M5U2A2-F1
#
_entry.id   AF-A0A3M5U2A2-F1
#
_cell.length_a   1.000
_cell.length_b   1.000
_cell.length_c   1.000
_cell.angle_alpha   90.00
_cell.angle_beta   90.00
_cell.angle_gamma   90.00
#
_symmetry.space_group_name_H-M   'P 1'
#
loop_
_entity.id
_entity.type
_entity.pdbx_description
1 polymer ?
#
loop_
_entity_poly.entity_id
_entity_poly.type
_entity_poly.pdbx_seq_one_letter_code
_entity_poly.pdbx_strand_id
1 'polypeptide(L)'
;MIFIETSVFTRRVKELIDEDAYTAFQNVLVVNPAAGDVIEGTGGIRKIRVAAKSHGKRGGARVIYYHFASASQIVLLMIYPKNEQPDLSADERKSLKAAIEHWR
;
A
#
# COMPACT_ATOMS: atom_id res chain seq x y z
N MET A 1 -13.99 7.46 4.18
CA MET A 1 -12.69 7.21 3.52
C MET A 1 -12.95 6.36 2.29
N ILE A 2 -12.51 6.81 1.11
CA ILE A 2 -12.62 6.03 -0.14
C ILE A 2 -11.26 5.39 -0.43
N PHE A 3 -11.26 4.10 -0.78
CA PHE A 3 -10.08 3.41 -1.26
C PHE A 3 -10.09 3.35 -2.79
N ILE A 4 -9.00 3.77 -3.41
CA ILE A 4 -8.79 3.71 -4.85
C ILE A 4 -7.63 2.76 -5.10
N GLU A 5 -7.85 1.74 -5.92
CA GLU A 5 -6.83 0.74 -6.24
C GLU A 5 -6.26 1.00 -7.63
N THR A 6 -4.94 0.86 -7.76
CA THR A 6 -4.35 0.70 -9.10
C THR A 6 -4.64 -0.70 -9.63
N SER A 7 -4.62 -0.87 -10.96
CA SER A 7 -4.77 -2.18 -11.58
C SER A 7 -3.71 -3.20 -11.11
N VAL A 8 -2.50 -2.73 -10.84
CA VAL A 8 -1.40 -3.53 -10.29
C VAL A 8 -1.75 -4.03 -8.88
N PHE A 9 -2.27 -3.15 -8.02
CA PHE A 9 -2.69 -3.51 -6.68
C PHE A 9 -3.83 -4.54 -6.71
N THR A 10 -4.92 -4.25 -7.44
CA THR A 10 -6.11 -5.11 -7.50
C THR A 10 -5.78 -6.52 -7.98
N ARG A 11 -4.86 -6.66 -8.95
CA ARG A 11 -4.43 -7.98 -9.42
C ARG A 11 -3.65 -8.74 -8.34
N ARG A 12 -2.72 -8.07 -7.67
CA ARG A 12 -1.77 -8.69 -6.75
C ARG A 12 -2.36 -8.96 -5.36
N VAL A 13 -3.29 -8.13 -4.89
CA VAL A 13 -3.87 -8.28 -3.54
C VAL A 13 -4.56 -9.63 -3.38
N LYS A 14 -5.29 -10.07 -4.41
CA LYS A 14 -5.98 -11.38 -4.46
C LYS A 14 -5.04 -12.58 -4.46
N GLU A 15 -3.79 -12.39 -4.91
CA GLU A 15 -2.77 -13.44 -4.92
C GLU A 15 -2.04 -13.56 -3.57
N LEU A 16 -1.99 -12.47 -2.80
CA LEU A 16 -1.09 -12.32 -1.66
C LEU A 16 -1.79 -12.38 -0.30
N ILE A 17 -3.04 -11.92 -0.21
CA ILE A 17 -3.81 -11.92 1.04
C ILE A 17 -5.26 -12.33 0.78
N ASP A 18 -5.92 -12.86 1.80
CA ASP A 18 -7.35 -13.17 1.76
C ASP A 18 -8.21 -11.93 2.06
N GLU A 19 -9.52 -12.07 1.85
CA GLU A 19 -10.50 -11.00 2.04
C GLU A 19 -10.54 -10.49 3.49
N ASP A 20 -10.40 -11.39 4.46
CA ASP A 20 -10.36 -11.03 5.88
C ASP A 20 -9.15 -10.16 6.21
N ALA A 21 -7.95 -10.54 5.73
CA ALA A 21 -6.75 -9.75 5.92
C ALA A 21 -6.83 -8.41 5.17
N TYR A 22 -7.45 -8.38 3.99
CA TYR A 22 -7.65 -7.13 3.25
C TYR A 22 -8.61 -6.18 3.99
N THR A 23 -9.71 -6.70 4.52
CA THR A 23 -10.67 -5.94 5.34
C THR A 23 -10.02 -5.41 6.61
N ALA A 24 -9.24 -6.25 7.31
CA ALA A 24 -8.51 -5.83 8.50
C ALA A 24 -7.50 -4.72 8.18
N PHE A 25 -6.79 -4.83 7.06
CA PHE A 25 -5.88 -3.80 6.56
C PHE A 25 -6.61 -2.47 6.28
N GLN A 26 -7.74 -2.50 5.58
CA GLN A 26 -8.53 -1.30 5.30
C GLN A 26 -9.02 -0.64 6.59
N ASN A 27 -9.49 -1.42 7.56
CA ASN A 27 -9.93 -0.91 8.87
C ASN A 27 -8.81 -0.19 9.63
N VAL A 28 -7.58 -0.71 9.60
CA VAL A 28 -6.41 -0.02 10.16
C VAL A 28 -6.23 1.35 9.52
N LEU A 29 -6.33 1.44 8.20
CA LEU A 29 -6.13 2.68 7.47
C LEU A 29 -7.30 3.68 7.62
N VAL A 30 -8.53 3.21 7.83
CA VAL A 30 -9.67 4.07 8.16
C VAL A 30 -9.46 4.77 9.51
N VAL A 31 -8.98 4.02 10.52
CA VAL A 31 -8.75 4.55 11.86
C VAL A 31 -7.49 5.44 11.91
N ASN A 32 -6.42 5.00 11.26
CA ASN A 32 -5.15 5.72 11.23
C ASN A 32 -4.54 5.68 9.82
N PRO A 33 -4.86 6.67 8.95
CA PRO A 33 -4.26 6.79 7.63
C PRO A 33 -2.73 6.98 7.66
N ALA A 34 -2.17 7.35 8.80
CA ALA A 34 -0.73 7.53 9.00
C ALA A 34 -0.01 6.27 9.55
N ALA A 35 -0.70 5.13 9.68
CA ALA A 35 -0.15 3.89 10.24
C ALA A 35 1.04 3.31 9.45
N GLY A 36 1.21 3.68 8.17
CA GLY A 36 2.36 3.30 7.37
C GLY A 36 3.56 4.24 7.55
N ASP A 37 4.75 3.67 7.48
CA ASP A 37 6.04 4.37 7.51
C ASP A 37 6.17 5.25 6.25
N VAL A 38 6.54 6.52 6.40
CA VAL A 38 6.77 7.40 5.26
C VAL A 38 8.02 6.95 4.51
N ILE A 39 7.91 6.84 3.18
CA ILE A 39 9.04 6.57 2.31
C ILE A 39 9.68 7.92 1.94
N GLU A 40 10.86 8.19 2.47
CA GLU A 40 11.55 9.46 2.21
C GLU A 40 11.80 9.71 0.71
N GLY A 41 11.73 10.97 0.30
CA GLY A 41 11.94 11.39 -1.08
C GLY A 41 10.74 11.17 -2.02
N THR A 42 9.62 10.62 -1.52
CA THR A 42 8.43 10.33 -2.35
C THR A 42 7.29 11.35 -2.25
N GLY A 43 7.44 12.38 -1.41
CA GLY A 43 6.38 13.38 -1.20
C GLY A 43 5.22 12.92 -0.31
N GLY A 44 5.42 11.88 0.51
CA GLY A 44 4.43 11.45 1.52
C GLY A 44 3.80 10.07 1.27
N ILE A 45 4.34 9.30 0.32
CA ILE A 45 3.95 7.90 0.11
C ILE A 45 4.36 7.09 1.34
N ARG A 46 3.52 6.12 1.72
CA ARG A 46 3.67 5.32 2.93
C ARG A 46 3.75 3.84 2.60
N LYS A 47 4.44 3.09 3.48
CA LYS A 47 4.62 1.64 3.43
C LYS A 47 4.06 1.02 4.71
N ILE A 48 3.17 0.05 4.59
CA ILE A 48 2.59 -0.67 5.73
C ILE A 48 2.66 -2.18 5.53
N ARG A 49 2.89 -2.91 6.63
CA ARG A 49 2.97 -4.37 6.64
C ARG A 49 1.57 -4.94 6.84
N VAL A 50 1.20 -5.92 6.01
CA VAL A 50 -0.06 -6.66 6.11
C VAL A 50 0.25 -8.12 6.39
N ALA A 51 -0.29 -8.66 7.46
CA ALA A 51 -0.13 -10.08 7.78
C ALA A 51 -1.07 -10.91 6.90
N ALA A 52 -0.57 -12.01 6.33
CA ALA A 52 -1.42 -13.04 5.74
C ALA A 52 -2.01 -13.91 6.86
N LYS A 53 -3.25 -14.40 6.69
CA LYS A 53 -3.94 -15.23 7.69
C LYS A 53 -3.24 -16.59 7.87
N SER A 54 -3.20 -17.08 9.10
CA SER A 54 -2.48 -18.29 9.51
C SER A 54 -3.23 -19.56 9.15
N HIS A 55 -2.85 -20.23 8.05
CA HIS A 55 -3.00 -21.68 7.84
C HIS A 55 -2.10 -22.12 6.68
N GLY A 56 -0.84 -22.46 6.98
CA GLY A 56 0.15 -22.96 6.01
C GLY A 56 0.88 -21.84 5.24
N LYS A 57 2.22 -21.82 5.35
CA LYS A 57 3.15 -20.81 4.81
C LYS A 57 2.67 -20.04 3.57
N ARG A 58 2.17 -18.80 3.74
CA ARG A 58 2.39 -17.67 2.81
C ARG A 58 2.52 -16.38 3.62
N GLY A 59 3.69 -15.75 3.52
CA GLY A 59 4.15 -14.70 4.44
C GLY A 59 3.46 -13.35 4.22
N GLY A 60 3.60 -12.46 5.21
CA GLY A 60 3.06 -11.10 5.14
C GLY A 60 3.49 -10.33 3.89
N ALA A 61 2.64 -9.41 3.48
CA ALA A 61 2.85 -8.50 2.36
C ALA A 61 3.19 -7.09 2.84
N ARG A 62 3.65 -6.24 1.92
CA ARG A 62 3.81 -4.81 2.13
C ARG A 62 2.94 -4.09 1.12
N VAL A 63 2.20 -3.10 1.61
CA VAL A 63 1.38 -2.21 0.79
C VAL A 63 2.03 -0.85 0.75
N ILE A 64 2.16 -0.30 -0.45
CA ILE A 64 2.55 1.09 -0.70
C ILE A 64 1.27 1.87 -1.00
N TYR A 65 1.04 2.97 -0.29
CA TYR A 65 -0.16 3.78 -0.44
C TYR A 65 0.12 5.27 -0.25
N TYR A 66 -0.83 6.10 -0.70
CA TYR A 66 -0.83 7.54 -0.43
C TYR A 66 -2.18 7.98 0.14
N HIS A 67 -2.16 8.94 1.07
CA HIS A 67 -3.36 9.47 1.71
C HIS A 67 -3.59 10.92 1.26
N PHE A 68 -4.61 11.13 0.43
CA PHE A 68 -5.11 12.45 0.04
C PHE A 68 -6.06 12.97 1.13
N ALA A 69 -5.49 13.61 2.16
CA ALA A 69 -6.24 14.05 3.33
C ALA A 69 -7.41 15.01 2.99
N SER A 70 -7.21 15.94 2.05
CA SER A 70 -8.26 16.89 1.63
C SER A 70 -9.45 16.21 0.95
N ALA A 71 -9.24 15.03 0.34
CA ALA A 71 -10.28 14.28 -0.37
C ALA A 71 -10.86 13.11 0.44
N SER A 72 -10.34 12.84 1.65
CA SER A 72 -10.65 11.61 2.41
C SER A 72 -10.45 10.33 1.57
N GLN A 73 -9.36 10.29 0.81
CA GLN A 73 -9.02 9.19 -0.10
C GLN A 73 -7.70 8.55 0.24
N ILE A 74 -7.66 7.22 0.13
CA ILE A 74 -6.43 6.43 0.19
C ILE A 74 -6.25 5.72 -1.14
N VAL A 75 -5.11 5.95 -1.77
CA VAL A 75 -4.70 5.29 -3.01
C VAL A 75 -3.77 4.15 -2.69
N LEU A 76 -4.19 2.94 -3.03
CA LEU A 76 -3.43 1.70 -2.87
C LEU A 76 -2.62 1.47 -4.15
N LEU A 77 -1.32 1.79 -4.08
CA LEU A 77 -0.44 1.85 -5.24
C LEU A 77 0.08 0.48 -5.65
N MET A 78 0.64 -0.27 -4.69
CA MET A 78 1.29 -1.56 -4.94
C MET A 78 1.21 -2.46 -3.70
N ILE A 79 1.21 -3.78 -3.93
CA ILE A 79 1.36 -4.80 -2.91
C ILE A 79 2.36 -5.87 -3.37
N TYR A 80 3.25 -6.28 -2.47
CA TYR A 80 4.29 -7.27 -2.74
C TYR A 80 4.59 -8.11 -1.50
N PRO A 81 4.98 -9.39 -1.65
CA PRO A 81 5.32 -10.24 -0.53
C PRO A 81 6.64 -9.81 0.12
N LYS A 82 6.85 -10.24 1.37
CA LYS A 82 8.02 -9.88 2.18
C LYS A 82 9.38 -10.04 1.46
N ASN A 83 9.50 -11.02 0.58
CA ASN A 83 10.74 -11.49 -0.04
C ASN A 83 10.99 -10.96 -1.47
N GLU A 84 10.05 -10.25 -2.09
CA GLU A 84 10.14 -9.93 -3.52
C GLU A 84 10.74 -8.56 -3.82
N GLN A 85 10.66 -7.60 -2.90
CA GLN A 85 11.17 -6.25 -3.15
C GLN A 85 12.17 -5.81 -2.08
N PRO A 86 13.42 -5.48 -2.47
CA PRO A 86 14.27 -4.60 -1.66
C PRO A 86 13.65 -3.20 -1.57
N ASP A 87 14.29 -2.29 -0.83
CA ASP A 87 13.82 -0.90 -0.76
C ASP A 87 13.74 -0.27 -2.16
N LEU A 88 12.73 0.59 -2.36
CA LEU A 88 12.51 1.29 -3.62
C LEU A 88 13.78 2.04 -4.03
N SER A 89 14.21 1.80 -5.27
CA SER A 89 15.28 2.55 -5.93
C SER A 89 14.93 4.03 -6.05
N ALA A 90 15.94 4.88 -6.28
CA ALA A 90 15.74 6.31 -6.47
C ALA A 90 14.77 6.61 -7.64
N ASP A 91 14.88 5.85 -8.72
CA ASP A 91 14.04 6.03 -9.91
C ASP A 91 12.59 5.59 -9.66
N GLU A 92 12.37 4.51 -8.91
CA GLU A 92 11.03 4.10 -8.48
C GLU A 92 10.39 5.16 -7.56
N ARG A 93 11.14 5.71 -6.60
CA ARG A 93 10.66 6.79 -5.72
C ARG A 93 10.26 8.02 -6.52
N LYS A 94 11.07 8.41 -7.50
CA LYS A 94 10.81 9.55 -8.39
C LYS A 94 9.56 9.32 -9.24
N SER A 95 9.43 8.12 -9.80
CA SER A 95 8.27 7.73 -10.63
C SER A 95 6.98 7.73 -9.82
N LEU A 96 7.01 7.16 -8.60
CA LEU A 96 5.87 7.16 -7.69
C LEU A 96 5.47 8.57 -7.25
N LYS A 97 6.45 9.44 -6.97
CA LYS A 97 6.19 10.85 -6.64
C LYS A 97 5.46 11.56 -7.78
N ALA A 98 5.98 11.44 -9.00
CA ALA A 98 5.37 12.05 -10.18
C ALA A 98 3.93 11.55 -10.42
N ALA A 99 3.70 10.25 -10.25
CA ALA A 99 2.36 9.67 -10.38
C ALA A 99 1.34 10.28 -9.40
N ILE A 100 1.75 10.50 -8.14
CA ILE A 100 0.89 11.12 -7.12
C ILE A 100 0.67 12.61 -7.39
N GLU A 101 1.66 13.34 -7.90
CA GLU A 101 1.51 14.75 -8.26
C GLU A 101 0.47 14.95 -9.38
N HIS A 102 0.37 14.03 -10.33
CA HIS A 102 -0.67 14.07 -11.38
C HIS A 102 -2.08 13.76 -10.89
N TRP A 103 -2.23 13.13 -9.72
CA TRP A 103 -3.53 12.79 -9.14
C TRP A 103 -4.06 13.84 -8.16
N ARG A 104 -3.26 14.87 -7.87
CA ARG A 104 -3.57 15.95 -6.94
C ARG A 104 -4.35 17.06 -7.61
#